data_AF-A0A2E4K871-F1
#
_entry.id   AF-A0A2E4K871-F1
#
_cell.length_a   1.000
_cell.length_b   1.000
_cell.length_c   1.000
_cell.angle_alpha   90.00
_cell.angle_beta   90.00
_cell.angle_gamma   90.00
#
_symmetry.space_group_name_H-M   'P 1'
#
loop_
_entity.id
_entity.type
_entity.pdbx_description
1 polymer ?
#
loop_
_entity_poly.entity_id
_entity_poly.type
_entity_poly.pdbx_seq_one_letter_code
_entity_poly.pdbx_strand_id
1 'polypeptide(L)'
;MKRRKFIKDLSLSTSLTLSPLIPLSCKSKENSMFFEIGLAEWSLNKALDKGEITNMDFPSIAKNDYEINIIEYVNQFFMDKATNKKYLNELLSRTQDLGVTN
;
A
#
# COMPACT_ATOMS: atom_id res chain seq x y z
N MET A 1 -1.19 -30.53 3.61
CA MET A 1 -2.16 -30.58 4.74
C MET A 1 -1.52 -30.59 6.14
N LYS A 2 -0.39 -29.88 6.39
CA LYS A 2 0.25 -29.83 7.72
C LYS A 2 -0.21 -28.63 8.60
N ARG A 3 -0.66 -27.53 8.00
CA ARG A 3 -1.14 -26.31 8.70
C ARG A 3 -2.41 -26.52 9.54
N ARG A 4 -3.38 -27.30 9.04
CA ARG A 4 -4.68 -27.48 9.70
C ARG A 4 -4.62 -28.41 10.92
N LYS A 5 -3.61 -29.28 11.01
CA LYS A 5 -3.38 -30.15 12.18
C LYS A 5 -2.79 -29.35 13.34
N PHE A 6 -1.80 -28.51 13.04
CA PHE A 6 -1.15 -27.62 14.00
C PHE A 6 -2.12 -26.72 14.80
N ILE A 7 -3.12 -26.12 14.13
CA ILE A 7 -4.13 -25.28 14.83
C ILE A 7 -5.01 -26.11 15.76
N LYS A 8 -5.31 -27.36 15.40
CA LYS A 8 -6.11 -28.25 16.25
C LYS A 8 -5.34 -28.67 17.50
N ASP A 9 -4.05 -28.96 17.34
CA ASP A 9 -3.18 -29.38 18.45
C ASP A 9 -2.93 -28.22 19.45
N LEU A 10 -2.97 -26.96 18.99
CA LEU A 10 -2.85 -25.78 19.86
C LEU A 10 -4.08 -25.56 20.77
N SER A 11 -5.27 -26.03 20.38
CA SER A 11 -6.51 -25.79 21.12
C SER A 11 -6.68 -26.63 22.40
N LEU A 12 -5.84 -27.64 22.62
CA LEU A 12 -6.00 -28.57 23.74
C LEU A 12 -5.16 -28.25 25.00
N SER A 13 -4.38 -27.16 25.03
CA SER A 13 -3.39 -26.93 26.10
C SER A 13 -3.58 -25.68 26.97
N THR A 14 -4.73 -25.01 26.98
CA THR A 14 -4.94 -23.83 27.85
C THR A 14 -6.09 -24.02 28.83
N SER A 15 -5.82 -24.69 29.95
CA SER A 15 -6.53 -24.45 31.20
C SER A 15 -5.56 -23.73 32.13
N LEU A 16 -5.65 -22.41 32.23
CA LEU A 16 -5.21 -21.63 33.39
C LEU A 16 -5.81 -20.21 33.33
N THR A 17 -6.84 -20.01 34.15
CA THR A 17 -7.22 -18.79 34.89
C THR A 17 -7.33 -17.45 34.12
N LEU A 18 -8.59 -17.06 33.86
CA LEU A 18 -9.02 -15.69 33.61
C LEU A 18 -8.63 -14.77 34.79
N SER A 19 -7.78 -13.78 34.55
CA SER A 19 -7.60 -12.62 35.42
C SER A 19 -7.85 -11.34 34.60
N PRO A 20 -8.94 -10.58 34.84
CA PRO A 20 -9.36 -9.50 33.95
C PRO A 20 -9.00 -8.12 34.53
N LEU A 21 -7.75 -7.83 34.88
CA LEU A 21 -7.37 -6.47 35.32
C LEU A 21 -5.92 -6.15 34.96
N ILE A 22 -5.65 -5.94 33.67
CA ILE A 22 -4.47 -5.18 33.23
C ILE A 22 -4.99 -4.13 32.24
N PRO A 23 -4.90 -2.83 32.53
CA PRO A 23 -5.14 -1.83 31.51
C PRO A 23 -3.97 -1.96 30.52
N LEU A 24 -4.18 -2.69 29.42
CA LEU A 24 -3.28 -2.69 28.26
C LEU A 24 -3.40 -1.33 27.56
N SER A 25 -2.96 -0.26 28.22
CA SER A 25 -2.66 0.98 27.54
C SER A 25 -1.25 0.85 26.97
N CYS A 26 -1.14 0.07 25.90
CA CYS A 26 0.07 0.05 25.08
C CYS A 26 0.08 1.34 24.26
N LYS A 27 0.51 2.45 24.88
CA LYS A 27 0.80 3.68 24.16
C LYS A 27 2.10 3.44 23.39
N SER A 28 1.98 2.93 22.16
CA SER A 28 3.12 2.80 21.26
C SER A 28 3.74 4.18 21.06
N LYS A 29 5.00 4.33 21.46
CA LYS A 29 5.79 5.52 21.18
C LYS A 29 5.88 5.64 19.66
N GLU A 30 5.36 6.74 19.12
CA GLU A 30 5.40 7.04 17.69
C GLU A 30 6.87 7.37 17.34
N ASN A 31 7.68 6.32 17.16
CA ASN A 31 8.99 6.47 16.53
C ASN A 31 8.69 6.67 15.05
N SER A 32 9.01 7.86 14.54
CA SER A 32 9.12 8.06 13.10
C SER A 32 9.97 6.93 12.53
N MET A 33 9.44 6.22 11.53
CA MET A 33 10.19 5.15 10.87
C MET A 33 11.49 5.73 10.33
N PHE A 34 12.58 4.97 10.37
CA PHE A 34 13.86 5.39 9.77
C PHE A 34 13.83 5.37 8.23
N PHE A 35 12.68 5.02 7.66
CA PHE A 35 12.39 4.86 6.25
C PHE A 35 11.02 5.45 5.93
N GLU A 36 10.81 5.74 4.66
CA GLU A 36 9.53 6.16 4.12
C GLU A 36 8.88 4.98 3.38
N ILE A 37 7.55 4.97 3.32
CA ILE A 37 6.79 3.94 2.61
C ILE A 37 6.41 4.50 1.24
N GLY A 38 6.81 3.79 0.20
CA GLY A 38 6.40 4.05 -1.18
C GLY A 38 5.41 3.00 -1.70
N LEU A 39 4.69 3.36 -2.76
CA LEU A 39 3.77 2.48 -3.49
C LEU A 39 4.26 2.30 -4.92
N ALA A 40 4.56 1.07 -5.31
CA ALA A 40 4.85 0.76 -6.71
C ALA A 40 3.55 0.55 -7.50
N GLU A 41 3.46 1.09 -8.71
CA GLU A 41 2.27 1.05 -9.57
C GLU A 41 1.80 -0.38 -9.85
N TRP A 42 2.73 -1.34 -9.94
CA TRP A 42 2.41 -2.75 -10.12
C TRP A 42 1.56 -3.35 -8.98
N SER A 43 1.51 -2.70 -7.81
CA SER A 43 0.62 -3.11 -6.72
C SER A 43 -0.86 -3.06 -7.12
N LEU A 44 -1.20 -2.22 -8.12
CA LEU A 44 -2.55 -2.06 -8.67
C LEU A 44 -2.71 -2.71 -10.06
N ASN A 45 -1.80 -3.61 -10.48
CA ASN A 45 -1.82 -4.21 -11.82
C ASN A 45 -3.18 -4.80 -12.20
N LYS A 46 -3.91 -5.44 -11.27
CA LYS A 46 -5.21 -6.05 -11.60
C LYS A 46 -6.28 -5.03 -11.96
N ALA A 47 -6.25 -3.85 -11.36
CA ALA A 47 -7.21 -2.79 -11.66
C ALA A 47 -6.83 -2.09 -12.98
N LEU A 48 -5.52 -1.86 -13.19
CA LEU A 48 -4.97 -1.32 -14.44
C LEU A 48 -5.24 -2.26 -15.63
N ASP A 49 -4.98 -3.55 -15.48
CA ASP A 49 -5.16 -4.58 -16.52
C ASP A 49 -6.63 -4.75 -16.92
N LYS A 50 -7.56 -4.53 -15.98
CA LYS A 50 -9.00 -4.55 -16.25
C LYS A 50 -9.53 -3.22 -16.81
N GLY A 51 -8.71 -2.17 -16.82
CA GLY A 51 -9.13 -0.82 -17.19
C GLY A 51 -10.09 -0.17 -16.19
N GLU A 52 -10.11 -0.64 -14.95
CA GLU A 52 -10.90 -0.03 -13.86
C GLU A 52 -10.31 1.34 -13.45
N ILE A 53 -8.99 1.48 -13.57
CA ILE A 53 -8.22 2.71 -13.37
C ILE A 53 -7.19 2.85 -14.49
N THR A 54 -6.66 4.05 -14.66
CA THR A 54 -5.52 4.33 -15.53
C THR A 54 -4.31 4.74 -14.70
N ASN A 55 -3.12 4.74 -15.31
CA ASN A 55 -1.90 5.23 -14.66
C ASN A 55 -2.00 6.72 -14.25
N MET A 56 -2.91 7.49 -14.87
CA MET A 56 -3.16 8.89 -14.52
C MET A 56 -3.89 9.03 -13.18
N ASP A 57 -4.62 7.99 -12.75
CA ASP A 57 -5.33 7.95 -11.48
C ASP A 57 -4.40 7.54 -10.33
N PHE A 58 -3.26 6.92 -10.64
CA PHE A 58 -2.36 6.32 -9.67
C PHE A 58 -1.86 7.29 -8.57
N PRO A 59 -1.41 8.52 -8.88
CA PRO A 59 -1.00 9.47 -7.83
C PRO A 59 -2.14 9.82 -6.86
N SER A 60 -3.36 9.95 -7.38
CA SER A 60 -4.56 10.25 -6.59
C SER A 60 -4.90 9.09 -5.66
N ILE A 61 -4.87 7.86 -6.17
CA ILE A 61 -5.14 6.66 -5.38
C ILE A 61 -4.10 6.49 -4.28
N ALA A 62 -2.80 6.63 -4.62
CA ALA A 62 -1.72 6.55 -3.64
C ALA A 62 -1.92 7.56 -2.50
N LYS A 63 -2.24 8.80 -2.84
CA LYS A 63 -2.42 9.89 -1.87
C LYS A 63 -3.70 9.76 -1.04
N ASN A 64 -4.84 9.57 -1.70
CA ASN A 64 -6.16 9.72 -1.08
C ASN A 64 -6.66 8.43 -0.44
N ASP A 65 -6.32 7.26 -1.00
CA ASP A 65 -6.85 5.98 -0.53
C ASP A 65 -5.86 5.27 0.40
N TYR A 66 -4.56 5.50 0.20
CA TYR A 66 -3.49 4.83 0.96
C TYR A 66 -2.63 5.77 1.81
N GLU A 67 -2.81 7.09 1.70
CA GLU A 67 -2.03 8.10 2.42
C GLU A 67 -0.51 7.97 2.16
N ILE A 68 -0.12 7.48 0.98
CA ILE A 68 1.27 7.31 0.54
C ILE A 68 1.69 8.46 -0.37
N ASN A 69 2.83 9.07 -0.06
CA ASN A 69 3.35 10.24 -0.78
C ASN A 69 4.48 9.91 -1.76
N ILE A 70 4.96 8.66 -1.81
CA ILE A 70 6.07 8.26 -2.68
C ILE A 70 5.55 7.16 -3.58
N ILE A 71 5.68 7.33 -4.90
CA ILE A 71 5.19 6.38 -5.88
C ILE A 71 6.28 5.99 -6.87
N GLU A 72 6.16 4.81 -7.46
CA GLU A 72 7.07 4.33 -8.50
C GLU A 72 6.27 3.86 -9.72
N TYR A 73 6.47 4.52 -10.86
CA TYR A 73 5.79 4.19 -12.11
C TYR A 73 6.37 2.95 -12.79
N VAL A 74 5.51 2.19 -13.48
CA VAL A 74 5.90 1.03 -14.28
C VAL A 74 5.53 1.24 -15.75
N ASN A 75 6.54 1.24 -16.61
CA ASN A 75 6.43 1.59 -18.03
C ASN A 75 5.36 0.80 -18.82
N GLN A 76 5.03 -0.42 -18.40
CA GLN A 76 4.05 -1.27 -19.08
C GLN A 76 2.66 -0.63 -19.13
N PHE A 77 2.31 0.22 -18.16
CA PHE A 77 0.99 0.86 -18.09
C PHE A 77 0.85 2.12 -18.95
N PHE A 78 1.93 2.58 -19.58
CA PHE A 78 1.94 3.77 -20.46
C PHE A 78 3.00 3.66 -21.57
N MET A 79 3.27 2.44 -22.04
CA MET A 79 4.42 2.12 -22.88
C MET A 79 4.43 2.88 -24.22
N ASP A 80 3.26 3.18 -24.77
CA ASP A 80 3.06 3.94 -26.00
C ASP A 80 3.17 5.47 -25.81
N LYS A 81 3.36 5.94 -24.57
CA LYS A 81 3.39 7.37 -24.21
C LYS A 81 4.77 7.87 -23.78
N ALA A 82 5.80 7.02 -23.80
CA ALA A 82 7.14 7.36 -23.31
C ALA A 82 7.79 8.60 -23.95
N THR A 83 7.43 8.94 -25.20
CA THR A 83 7.94 10.13 -25.90
C THR A 83 6.94 11.28 -25.97
N ASN A 84 5.72 11.08 -25.46
CA ASN A 84 4.66 12.07 -25.49
C ASN A 84 4.85 13.08 -24.35
N LYS A 85 5.58 14.17 -24.63
CA LYS A 85 5.86 15.22 -23.65
C LYS A 85 4.60 15.83 -23.02
N LYS A 86 3.51 15.97 -23.78
CA LYS A 86 2.26 16.51 -23.24
C LYS A 86 1.70 15.59 -22.16
N TYR A 87 1.67 14.29 -22.45
CA TYR A 87 1.21 13.27 -21.52
C TYR A 87 2.10 13.19 -20.26
N LEU A 88 3.43 13.19 -20.43
CA LEU A 88 4.37 13.15 -19.30
C LEU A 88 4.27 14.39 -18.43
N ASN A 89 4.10 15.58 -19.03
CA ASN A 89 3.89 16.82 -18.27
C ASN A 89 2.58 16.78 -17.48
N GLU A 90 1.52 16.20 -18.06
CA GLU A 90 0.24 16.05 -17.37
C GLU A 90 0.34 15.08 -16.18
N LEU A 91 1.03 13.96 -16.36
CA LEU A 91 1.30 12.99 -15.29
C LEU A 91 2.15 13.61 -14.16
N LEU A 92 3.18 14.37 -14.51
CA LEU A 92 4.01 15.12 -13.57
C LEU A 92 3.19 16.18 -12.82
N SER A 93 2.34 16.94 -13.51
CA SER A 93 1.48 17.96 -12.89
C SER A 93 0.58 17.34 -11.83
N ARG A 94 -0.10 16.23 -12.14
CA ARG A 94 -0.96 15.53 -11.16
C ARG A 94 -0.19 15.11 -9.90
N THR A 95 1.03 14.65 -10.09
CA THR A 95 1.91 14.23 -9.00
C THR A 95 2.29 15.43 -8.12
N GLN A 96 2.68 16.55 -8.75
CA GLN A 96 3.02 17.80 -8.07
C GLN A 96 1.83 18.44 -7.34
N ASP A 97 0.65 18.44 -7.96
CA ASP A 97 -0.58 19.02 -7.39
C ASP A 97 -1.02 18.30 -6.10
N LEU A 98 -0.71 17.00 -6.00
CA LEU A 98 -1.00 16.18 -4.81
C LEU A 98 0.15 16.15 -3.78
N GLY A 99 1.28 16.79 -4.10
CA GLY A 99 2.49 16.72 -3.28
C GLY A 99 3.03 15.30 -3.13
N VAL A 100 2.92 14.50 -4.20
CA VAL A 100 3.48 13.15 -4.29
C VAL A 100 4.85 13.22 -4.99
N THR A 101 5.77 12.36 -4.61
CA THR A 101 7.12 12.22 -5.18
C THR A 101 7.18 10.95 -6.04
N ASN A 102 7.80 11.04 -7.21
CA ASN A 102 7.91 9.95 -8.18
C ASN A 102 9.27 9.89 -8.89
#